data_AF-A0A443HTS0-F1
#
_entry.id   AF-A0A443HTS0-F1
#
_cell.length_a   1.000
_cell.length_b   1.000
_cell.length_c   1.000
_cell.angle_alpha   90.00
_cell.angle_beta   90.00
_cell.angle_gamma   90.00
#
_symmetry.space_group_name_H-M   'P 1'
#
loop_
_entity.id
_entity.type
_entity.pdbx_description
1 polymer ?
#
loop_
_entity_poly.entity_id
_entity_poly.type
_entity_poly.pdbx_seq_one_letter_code
_entity_poly.pdbx_strand_id
1 'polypeptide(L)'
;MADILTQLQTCLDQLATQFYATIGYLNTYHDHSPAIPPSNVPDAAPQLAKIPKNQHAAPVPATAAAQAKAAEQASPPPANASAANDPNAPPPPDSPRTFAARQRELARDLIIKEQQIEYLIKELPGIGSSEEEQERRIQELGRELRGVEEERERKAQELKALGRRLEKVLGAIEKGIYGDEIPGR
;
A
#
# COMPACT_ATOMS: atom_id res chain seq x y z
N MET A 1 12.17 8.25 -0.70
CA MET A 1 12.15 7.22 0.35
C MET A 1 11.33 7.82 1.48
N ALA A 2 10.02 7.57 1.49
CA ALA A 2 9.13 8.19 2.47
C ALA A 2 9.40 7.55 3.83
N ASP A 3 9.47 8.38 4.86
CA ASP A 3 9.61 7.95 6.25
C ASP A 3 8.43 7.03 6.63
N ILE A 4 8.72 5.87 7.23
CA ILE A 4 7.74 4.83 7.59
C ILE A 4 6.69 5.42 8.56
N LEU A 5 7.09 6.32 9.45
CA LEU A 5 6.17 7.03 10.35
C LEU A 5 5.21 7.94 9.57
N THR A 6 5.71 8.65 8.56
CA THR A 6 4.87 9.49 7.69
C THR A 6 3.93 8.64 6.84
N GLN A 7 4.37 7.45 6.41
CA GLN A 7 3.53 6.49 5.69
C GLN A 7 2.41 5.93 6.59
N LEU A 8 2.71 5.62 7.86
CA LEU A 8 1.73 5.17 8.83
C LEU A 8 0.65 6.24 9.07
N GLN A 9 1.06 7.50 9.22
CA GLN A 9 0.13 8.63 9.35
C GLN A 9 -0.81 8.72 8.13
N THR A 10 -0.24 8.63 6.93
CA THR A 10 -1.02 8.65 5.68
C THR A 10 -2.01 7.48 5.61
N CYS A 11 -1.61 6.29 6.07
CA CYS A 11 -2.50 5.13 6.10
C CYS A 11 -3.66 5.29 7.09
N LEU A 12 -3.41 5.87 8.27
CA LEU A 12 -4.45 6.17 9.25
C LEU A 12 -5.46 7.21 8.72
N ASP A 13 -4.98 8.26 8.06
CA ASP A 13 -5.85 9.29 7.46
C ASP A 13 -6.73 8.70 6.34
N GLN A 14 -6.16 7.81 5.52
CA GLN A 14 -6.90 7.07 4.50
C GLN A 14 -7.95 6.14 5.11
N LEU A 15 -7.62 5.45 6.21
CA LEU A 15 -8.53 4.56 6.90
C LEU A 15 -9.71 5.34 7.50
N ALA A 16 -9.46 6.48 8.15
CA ALA A 16 -10.53 7.34 8.67
C ALA A 16 -11.46 7.85 7.56
N THR A 17 -10.90 8.22 6.41
CA THR A 17 -11.67 8.61 5.22
C THR A 17 -12.53 7.46 4.70
N GLN A 18 -11.99 6.25 4.67
CA GLN A 18 -12.74 5.06 4.30
C GLN A 18 -13.85 4.73 5.30
N PHE A 19 -13.64 4.88 6.61
CA PHE A 19 -14.72 4.73 7.59
C PHE A 19 -15.87 5.70 7.37
N TYR A 20 -15.56 6.97 7.12
CA TYR A 20 -16.61 7.94 6.83
C TYR A 20 -17.35 7.61 5.53
N ALA A 21 -16.62 7.27 4.46
CA ALA A 21 -17.21 6.91 3.17
C ALA A 21 -18.07 5.64 3.25
N THR A 22 -17.64 4.63 4.01
CA THR A 22 -18.37 3.37 4.19
C THR A 22 -19.66 3.58 4.98
N ILE A 23 -19.61 4.30 6.10
CA ILE A 23 -20.81 4.64 6.89
C ILE A 23 -21.76 5.51 6.04
N GLY A 24 -21.22 6.49 5.32
CA GLY A 24 -21.99 7.32 4.38
C GLY A 24 -22.71 6.49 3.33
N TYR A 25 -22.00 5.59 2.65
CA TYR A 25 -22.56 4.68 1.65
C TYR A 25 -23.65 3.77 2.24
N LEU A 26 -23.40 3.17 3.41
CA LEU A 26 -24.37 2.32 4.08
C LEU A 26 -25.65 3.10 4.42
N ASN A 27 -25.51 4.34 4.90
CA ASN A 27 -26.65 5.17 5.24
C ASN A 27 -27.43 5.65 4.00
N THR A 28 -26.77 6.01 2.91
CA THR A 28 -27.45 6.57 1.73
C THR A 28 -28.07 5.50 0.83
N TYR A 29 -27.48 4.31 0.73
CA TYR A 29 -27.88 3.29 -0.25
C TYR A 29 -28.57 2.06 0.33
N HIS A 30 -28.83 2.01 1.64
CA HIS A 30 -29.60 0.91 2.23
C HIS A 30 -31.05 0.87 1.73
N ASP A 31 -31.66 -0.31 1.75
CA ASP A 31 -32.97 -0.58 1.12
C ASP A 31 -34.18 0.05 1.86
N HIS A 32 -33.97 0.87 2.91
CA HIS A 32 -34.99 1.52 3.76
C HIS A 32 -36.19 0.63 4.15
N SER A 33 -36.01 -0.70 4.09
CA SER A 33 -37.09 -1.66 4.25
C SER A 33 -37.62 -1.57 5.68
N PRO A 34 -38.95 -1.52 5.88
CA PRO A 34 -39.52 -1.43 7.21
C PRO A 34 -39.03 -2.61 8.06
N ALA A 35 -38.55 -2.30 9.27
CA ALA A 35 -38.07 -3.29 10.23
C ALA A 35 -39.14 -4.33 10.65
N ILE A 36 -40.41 -4.07 10.30
CA ILE A 36 -41.53 -4.98 10.51
C ILE A 36 -41.91 -5.55 9.14
N PRO A 37 -41.63 -6.83 8.86
CA PRO A 37 -42.11 -7.45 7.63
C PRO A 37 -43.65 -7.45 7.64
N PRO A 38 -44.33 -7.10 6.54
CA PRO A 38 -45.77 -7.33 6.47
C PRO A 38 -46.04 -8.82 6.65
N SER A 39 -47.04 -9.16 7.47
CA SER A 39 -47.35 -10.51 7.97
C SER A 39 -47.59 -11.60 6.91
N ASN A 40 -47.40 -11.32 5.61
CA ASN A 40 -47.79 -12.19 4.50
C ASN A 40 -46.66 -12.54 3.52
N VAL A 41 -45.40 -12.35 3.89
CA VAL A 41 -44.24 -12.86 3.11
C VAL A 41 -43.52 -13.92 3.94
N PRO A 42 -43.40 -15.17 3.45
CA PRO A 42 -42.55 -16.19 4.05
C PRO A 42 -41.12 -15.66 4.15
N ASP A 43 -40.57 -15.72 5.35
CA ASP A 43 -39.22 -15.29 5.71
C ASP A 43 -38.18 -15.90 4.76
N ALA A 44 -37.75 -15.13 3.77
CA ALA A 44 -36.68 -15.48 2.85
C ALA A 44 -35.37 -14.81 3.28
N ALA A 45 -35.03 -14.87 4.57
CA ALA A 45 -33.64 -14.73 4.96
C ALA A 45 -32.88 -15.96 4.39
N PRO A 46 -31.95 -15.82 3.42
CA PRO A 46 -31.10 -16.93 3.06
C PRO A 46 -30.25 -17.24 4.29
N GLN A 47 -30.54 -18.37 4.95
CA GLN A 47 -29.73 -18.86 6.05
C GLN A 47 -28.27 -18.85 5.60
N LEU A 48 -27.42 -18.19 6.38
CA LEU A 48 -25.99 -18.15 6.14
C LEU A 48 -25.46 -19.58 6.31
N ALA A 49 -25.51 -20.35 5.23
CA ALA A 49 -24.98 -21.71 5.19
C ALA A 49 -23.51 -21.63 5.60
N LYS A 50 -23.18 -22.34 6.68
CA LYS A 50 -21.84 -22.45 7.26
C LYS A 50 -20.84 -22.66 6.12
N ILE A 51 -20.00 -21.66 5.86
CA ILE A 51 -18.95 -21.73 4.85
C ILE A 51 -18.05 -22.92 5.22
N PRO A 52 -17.97 -24.00 4.41
CA PRO A 52 -17.03 -25.06 4.67
C PRO A 52 -15.62 -24.52 4.50
N LYS A 53 -14.79 -24.78 5.50
CA LYS A 53 -13.38 -24.36 5.56
C LYS A 53 -12.64 -24.92 4.35
N ASN A 54 -12.11 -24.00 3.54
CA ASN A 54 -11.09 -24.13 2.50
C ASN A 54 -10.69 -25.59 2.11
N GLN A 55 -11.23 -26.09 1.00
CA GLN A 55 -10.65 -27.25 0.31
C GLN A 55 -10.11 -26.80 -1.05
N HIS A 56 -8.81 -26.99 -1.24
CA HIS A 56 -8.10 -26.75 -2.48
C HIS A 56 -8.49 -27.81 -3.51
N ALA A 57 -9.11 -27.41 -4.61
CA ALA A 57 -9.17 -28.20 -5.85
C ALA A 57 -9.32 -27.29 -7.07
N ALA A 58 -8.60 -27.64 -8.15
CA ALA A 58 -8.43 -26.91 -9.40
C ALA A 58 -9.72 -26.83 -10.28
N PRO A 59 -9.74 -26.03 -11.36
CA PRO A 59 -10.96 -25.45 -11.94
C PRO A 59 -11.69 -26.41 -12.89
N VAL A 60 -13.03 -26.36 -12.90
CA VAL A 60 -13.89 -27.05 -13.88
C VAL A 60 -15.03 -26.13 -14.37
N PRO A 61 -15.54 -26.32 -15.62
CA PRO A 61 -15.93 -25.23 -16.52
C PRO A 61 -17.41 -24.80 -16.46
N ALA A 62 -17.65 -23.61 -16.99
CA ALA A 62 -18.86 -22.79 -16.93
C ALA A 62 -20.06 -23.25 -17.80
N THR A 63 -20.55 -24.50 -17.68
CA THR A 63 -21.69 -24.96 -18.51
C THR A 63 -22.91 -25.53 -17.77
N ALA A 64 -22.96 -25.51 -16.44
CA ALA A 64 -24.09 -26.09 -15.70
C ALA A 64 -25.14 -25.08 -15.15
N ALA A 65 -24.99 -23.77 -15.37
CA ALA A 65 -25.91 -22.75 -14.82
C ALA A 65 -26.97 -22.23 -15.82
N ALA A 66 -27.24 -22.98 -16.90
CA ALA A 66 -28.10 -22.53 -17.99
C ALA A 66 -29.55 -23.07 -17.96
N GLN A 67 -29.95 -23.90 -16.99
CA GLN A 67 -31.30 -24.48 -16.95
C GLN A 67 -31.99 -24.24 -15.59
N ALA A 68 -32.35 -22.98 -15.34
CA ALA A 68 -33.40 -22.59 -14.40
C ALA A 68 -33.87 -21.15 -14.68
N LYS A 69 -34.28 -20.90 -15.93
CA LYS A 69 -34.96 -19.65 -16.34
C LYS A 69 -36.19 -19.99 -17.19
N ALA A 70 -37.28 -20.36 -16.54
CA ALA A 70 -38.64 -20.26 -17.08
C ALA A 70 -39.61 -20.35 -15.91
N ALA A 71 -40.60 -19.46 -15.89
CA ALA A 71 -41.60 -19.25 -14.84
C ALA A 71 -41.07 -18.57 -13.57
N GLU A 72 -41.09 -17.23 -13.54
CA GLU A 72 -42.11 -16.51 -12.79
C GLU A 72 -42.05 -15.02 -13.19
N GLN A 73 -43.03 -14.65 -14.01
CA GLN A 73 -43.18 -13.34 -14.61
C GLN A 73 -44.36 -12.67 -13.91
N ALA A 74 -44.07 -11.84 -12.92
CA ALA A 74 -45.01 -10.88 -12.33
C ALA A 74 -44.25 -9.82 -11.51
N SER A 75 -43.51 -8.93 -12.19
CA SER A 75 -43.07 -7.68 -11.57
C SER A 75 -44.23 -6.68 -11.57
N PRO A 76 -44.57 -6.02 -10.45
CA PRO A 76 -45.34 -4.78 -10.50
C PRO A 76 -44.51 -3.69 -11.21
N PRO A 77 -45.15 -2.65 -11.79
CA PRO A 77 -44.44 -1.61 -12.53
C PRO A 77 -43.46 -0.85 -11.62
N PRO A 78 -42.35 -0.30 -12.14
CA PRO A 78 -41.50 0.57 -11.37
C PRO A 78 -42.28 1.87 -11.09
N ALA A 79 -42.72 2.04 -9.85
CA ALA A 79 -43.19 3.34 -9.38
C ALA A 79 -41.97 4.23 -9.13
N ASN A 80 -42.03 5.44 -9.71
CA ASN A 80 -41.15 6.59 -9.52
C ASN A 80 -39.84 6.62 -10.33
N ALA A 81 -39.99 6.74 -11.65
CA ALA A 81 -38.99 7.38 -12.53
C ALA A 81 -39.17 8.92 -12.60
N SER A 82 -39.66 9.56 -11.53
CA SER A 82 -39.94 11.01 -11.47
C SER A 82 -39.26 11.67 -10.27
N ALA A 83 -37.93 11.60 -10.22
CA ALA A 83 -37.11 12.46 -9.35
C ALA A 83 -35.79 12.85 -10.02
N ALA A 84 -35.73 12.81 -11.35
CA ALA A 84 -34.48 12.86 -12.10
C ALA A 84 -33.90 14.27 -12.32
N ASN A 85 -34.31 15.33 -11.59
CA ASN A 85 -33.82 16.69 -11.87
C ASN A 85 -33.69 17.63 -10.65
N ASP A 86 -33.60 17.13 -9.42
CA ASP A 86 -33.13 17.94 -8.29
C ASP A 86 -31.67 17.55 -7.96
N PRO A 87 -30.67 18.42 -8.18
CA PRO A 87 -29.26 18.11 -7.89
C PRO A 87 -28.99 17.86 -6.39
N ASN A 88 -29.96 18.11 -5.50
CA ASN A 88 -29.83 17.90 -4.06
C ASN A 88 -30.67 16.72 -3.52
N ALA A 89 -31.33 15.95 -4.38
CA ALA A 89 -32.08 14.76 -3.96
C ALA A 89 -31.13 13.59 -3.63
N PRO A 90 -31.39 12.81 -2.56
CA PRO A 90 -30.59 11.64 -2.26
C PRO A 90 -30.68 10.61 -3.40
N PRO A 91 -29.56 9.92 -3.71
CA PRO A 91 -29.54 8.93 -4.77
C PRO A 91 -30.50 7.78 -4.47
N PRO A 92 -31.03 7.09 -5.50
CA PRO A 92 -31.91 5.95 -5.28
C PRO A 92 -31.17 4.84 -4.53
N PRO A 93 -31.88 4.06 -3.67
CA PRO A 93 -31.29 2.96 -2.93
C PRO A 93 -30.80 1.87 -3.90
N ASP A 94 -29.79 1.13 -3.46
CA ASP A 94 -29.24 0.03 -4.24
C ASP A 94 -30.09 -1.22 -4.12
N SER A 95 -30.07 -2.07 -5.17
CA SER A 95 -30.65 -3.40 -5.05
C SER A 95 -29.96 -4.19 -3.92
N PRO A 96 -30.68 -5.06 -3.18
CA PRO A 96 -30.13 -5.76 -2.01
C PRO A 96 -28.92 -6.63 -2.35
N ARG A 97 -28.88 -7.19 -3.57
CA ARG A 97 -27.73 -7.95 -4.06
C ARG A 97 -26.50 -7.06 -4.28
N THR A 98 -26.68 -5.89 -4.89
CA THR A 98 -25.59 -4.95 -5.15
C THR A 98 -25.08 -4.34 -3.85
N PHE A 99 -25.97 -3.95 -2.95
CA PHE A 99 -25.64 -3.43 -1.64
C PHE A 99 -24.83 -4.44 -0.81
N ALA A 100 -25.28 -5.70 -0.73
CA ALA A 100 -24.57 -6.75 -0.01
C ALA A 100 -23.23 -7.14 -0.67
N ALA A 101 -23.06 -6.94 -1.98
CA ALA A 101 -21.79 -7.13 -2.66
C ALA A 101 -20.82 -5.99 -2.30
N ARG A 102 -21.27 -4.73 -2.40
CA ARG A 102 -20.48 -3.54 -2.05
C ARG A 102 -20.10 -3.51 -0.58
N GLN A 103 -21.01 -3.88 0.32
CA GLN A 103 -20.69 -3.99 1.75
C GLN A 103 -19.53 -4.97 2.01
N ARG A 104 -19.49 -6.10 1.30
CA ARG A 104 -18.39 -7.08 1.43
C ARG A 104 -17.08 -6.56 0.86
N GLU A 105 -17.13 -5.82 -0.25
CA GLU A 105 -15.96 -5.18 -0.85
C GLU A 105 -15.37 -4.12 0.09
N LEU A 106 -16.20 -3.23 0.60
CA LEU A 106 -15.81 -2.20 1.58
C LEU A 106 -15.21 -2.82 2.85
N ALA A 107 -15.82 -3.88 3.38
CA ALA A 107 -15.27 -4.59 4.53
C ALA A 107 -13.91 -5.24 4.24
N ARG A 108 -13.72 -5.79 3.02
CA ARG A 108 -12.45 -6.39 2.60
C ARG A 108 -11.35 -5.32 2.51
N ASP A 109 -11.65 -4.17 1.95
CA ASP A 109 -10.70 -3.07 1.81
C ASP A 109 -10.24 -2.54 3.17
N LEU A 110 -11.15 -2.41 4.13
CA LEU A 110 -10.82 -2.03 5.50
C LEU A 110 -9.88 -3.04 6.17
N ILE A 111 -10.14 -4.35 6.02
CA ILE A 111 -9.27 -5.40 6.58
C ILE A 111 -7.89 -5.37 5.94
N ILE A 112 -7.80 -5.19 4.62
CA ILE A 112 -6.51 -5.09 3.93
C ILE A 112 -5.73 -3.86 4.43
N LYS A 113 -6.42 -2.73 4.65
CA LYS A 113 -5.80 -1.51 5.19
C LYS A 113 -5.34 -1.67 6.63
N GLU A 114 -6.10 -2.35 7.47
CA GLU A 114 -5.66 -2.73 8.82
C GLU A 114 -4.39 -3.58 8.76
N GLN A 115 -4.36 -4.61 7.91
CA GLN A 115 -3.19 -5.47 7.76
C GLN A 115 -1.96 -4.68 7.29
N GLN A 116 -2.15 -3.71 6.38
CA GLN A 116 -1.10 -2.80 5.94
C GLN A 116 -0.56 -1.96 7.10
N ILE A 117 -1.44 -1.44 7.96
CA ILE A 117 -1.05 -0.67 9.15
C ILE A 117 -0.27 -1.54 10.13
N GLU A 118 -0.74 -2.76 10.41
CA GLU A 118 -0.06 -3.71 11.30
C GLU A 118 1.35 -4.05 10.79
N TYR A 119 1.47 -4.25 9.47
CA TYR A 119 2.76 -4.49 8.83
C TYR A 119 3.71 -3.29 9.00
N LEU A 120 3.22 -2.08 8.72
CA LEU A 120 4.02 -0.86 8.88
C LEU A 120 4.47 -0.65 10.32
N ILE A 121 3.63 -0.95 11.31
CA ILE A 121 3.98 -0.89 12.73
C ILE A 121 5.11 -1.88 13.04
N LYS A 122 5.05 -3.11 12.51
CA LYS A 122 6.11 -4.13 12.71
C LYS A 122 7.43 -3.73 12.05
N GLU A 123 7.39 -3.00 10.95
CA GLU A 123 8.58 -2.50 10.25
C GLU A 123 9.15 -1.20 10.85
N LEU A 124 8.53 -0.63 11.90
CA LEU A 124 9.04 0.61 12.48
C LEU A 124 10.48 0.43 13.00
N PRO A 125 11.44 1.23 12.49
CA PRO A 125 12.82 1.11 12.91
C PRO A 125 12.94 1.52 14.38
N GLY A 126 13.62 0.69 15.18
CA GLY A 126 13.79 0.94 16.61
C GLY A 126 12.57 0.57 17.46
N ILE A 127 11.55 -0.09 16.90
CA ILE A 127 10.47 -0.65 17.72
C ILE A 127 11.04 -1.73 18.66
N GLY A 128 10.81 -1.57 19.97
CA GLY A 128 11.29 -2.51 20.99
C GLY A 128 12.71 -2.27 21.52
N SER A 129 13.49 -1.35 20.95
CA SER A 129 14.75 -0.89 21.57
C SER A 129 14.49 0.24 22.57
N SER A 130 15.23 0.26 23.67
CA SER A 130 15.17 1.38 24.62
C SER A 130 15.90 2.62 24.06
N GLU A 131 15.51 3.81 24.53
CA GLU A 131 16.19 5.06 24.17
C GLU A 131 17.69 5.01 24.54
N GLU A 132 18.02 4.42 25.69
CA GLU A 132 19.41 4.26 26.12
C GLU A 132 20.22 3.37 25.17
N GLU A 133 19.65 2.26 24.70
CA GLU A 133 20.29 1.39 23.71
C GLU A 133 20.49 2.10 22.37
N GLN A 134 19.48 2.86 21.93
CA GLN A 134 19.57 3.67 20.71
C GLN A 134 20.68 4.72 20.84
N GLU A 135 20.74 5.43 21.97
CA GLU A 135 21.76 6.45 22.21
C GLU A 135 23.16 5.84 22.25
N ARG A 136 23.36 4.72 22.96
CA ARG A 136 24.64 4.00 22.98
C ARG A 136 25.07 3.60 21.57
N ARG A 137 24.15 3.04 20.78
CA ARG A 137 24.42 2.67 19.39
C ARG A 137 24.82 3.87 18.54
N ILE A 138 24.18 5.02 18.73
CA ILE A 138 24.54 6.28 18.04
C ILE A 138 25.95 6.73 18.44
N GLN A 139 26.28 6.68 19.72
CA GLN A 139 27.60 7.07 20.21
C GLN A 139 28.71 6.15 19.68
N GLU A 140 28.46 4.84 19.62
CA GLU A 140 29.38 3.84 19.04
C GLU A 140 29.59 4.06 17.55
N LEU A 141 28.50 4.14 16.76
CA LEU A 141 28.57 4.42 15.33
C LEU A 141 29.28 5.74 15.04
N GLY A 142 29.07 6.77 15.88
CA GLY A 142 29.77 8.05 15.77
C GLY A 142 31.28 7.95 16.05
N ARG A 143 31.72 7.03 16.91
CA ARG A 143 33.16 6.75 17.12
C ARG A 143 33.75 5.99 15.94
N GLU A 144 33.04 4.98 15.44
CA GLU A 144 33.47 4.21 14.28
C GLU A 144 33.60 5.09 13.02
N LEU A 145 32.62 5.96 12.77
CA LEU A 145 32.65 6.91 11.65
C LEU A 145 33.89 7.81 11.69
N ARG A 146 34.26 8.33 12.87
CA ARG A 146 35.48 9.13 13.03
C ARG A 146 36.73 8.33 12.69
N GLY A 147 36.82 7.08 13.15
CA GLY A 147 37.95 6.21 12.83
C GLY A 147 38.07 5.93 11.33
N VAL A 148 36.96 5.60 10.67
CA VAL A 148 36.92 5.36 9.21
C VAL A 148 37.28 6.63 8.44
N GLU A 149 36.86 7.79 8.91
CA GLU A 149 37.18 9.08 8.29
C GLU A 149 38.68 9.43 8.40
N GLU A 150 39.30 9.19 9.56
CA GLU A 150 40.76 9.33 9.74
C GLU A 150 41.54 8.37 8.82
N GLU A 151 41.11 7.12 8.69
CA GLU A 151 41.72 6.17 7.75
C GLU A 151 41.58 6.62 6.30
N ARG A 152 40.40 7.11 5.92
CA ARG A 152 40.15 7.67 4.58
C ARG A 152 41.09 8.84 4.31
N GLU A 153 41.30 9.72 5.28
CA GLU A 153 42.20 10.86 5.15
C GLU A 153 43.66 10.42 4.98
N ARG A 154 44.14 9.46 5.78
CA ARG A 154 45.49 8.90 5.64
C ARG A 154 45.72 8.28 4.26
N LYS A 155 44.80 7.43 3.80
CA LYS A 155 44.88 6.82 2.46
C LYS A 155 44.85 7.89 1.36
N ALA A 156 44.06 8.95 1.52
CA ALA A 156 44.04 10.06 0.58
C ALA A 156 45.38 10.80 0.53
N GLN A 157 46.05 11.00 1.67
CA GLN A 157 47.37 11.62 1.74
C GLN A 157 48.45 10.74 1.08
N GLU A 158 48.42 9.42 1.33
CA GLU A 158 49.32 8.44 0.70
C GLU A 158 49.15 8.41 -0.81
N LEU A 159 47.91 8.36 -1.30
CA LEU A 159 47.59 8.43 -2.73
C LEU A 159 48.11 9.73 -3.34
N LYS A 160 47.96 10.88 -2.65
CA LYS A 160 48.49 12.16 -3.12
C LYS A 160 50.02 12.15 -3.18
N ALA A 161 50.69 11.50 -2.24
CA ALA A 161 52.14 11.37 -2.23
C ALA A 161 52.64 10.45 -3.35
N LEU A 162 51.98 9.31 -3.58
CA LEU A 162 52.26 8.39 -4.68
C LEU A 162 52.02 9.07 -6.03
N GLY A 163 50.92 9.82 -6.17
CA GLY A 163 50.62 10.62 -7.36
C GLY A 163 51.74 11.60 -7.70
N ARG A 164 52.24 12.36 -6.72
CA ARG A 164 53.40 13.25 -6.92
C ARG A 164 54.67 12.50 -7.36
N ARG A 165 54.90 11.28 -6.86
CA ARG A 165 56.05 10.46 -7.27
C ARG A 165 55.91 9.99 -8.72
N LEU A 166 54.71 9.53 -9.11
CA LEU A 166 54.42 9.14 -10.48
C LEU A 166 54.58 10.32 -11.44
N GLU A 167 54.06 11.50 -11.08
CA GLU A 167 54.21 12.73 -11.86
C GLU A 167 55.69 13.10 -12.06
N LYS A 168 56.53 12.95 -11.02
CA LYS A 168 57.98 13.18 -11.13
C LYS A 168 58.67 12.20 -12.09
N VAL A 169 58.30 10.91 -12.03
CA VAL A 169 58.86 9.89 -12.93
C VAL A 169 58.39 10.14 -14.36
N LEU A 170 57.12 10.45 -14.56
CA LEU A 170 56.54 10.77 -15.86
C LEU A 170 57.23 12.00 -16.46
N GLY A 171 57.42 13.08 -15.69
CA GLY A 171 58.12 14.27 -16.15
C GLY A 171 59.61 14.05 -16.44
N ALA A 172 60.27 13.09 -15.78
CA ALA A 172 61.64 12.69 -16.10
C ALA A 172 61.70 11.88 -17.40
N ILE A 173 60.74 10.98 -17.63
CA ILE A 173 60.61 10.23 -18.88
C ILE A 173 60.30 11.18 -20.04
N GLU A 174 59.34 12.10 -19.87
CA GLU A 174 59.00 13.13 -20.85
C GLU A 174 60.24 13.94 -21.24
N LYS A 175 60.98 14.47 -20.26
CA LYS A 175 62.23 15.20 -20.53
C LYS A 175 63.33 14.32 -21.14
N GLY A 176 63.39 13.03 -20.81
CA GLY A 176 64.35 12.10 -21.41
C GLY A 176 64.01 11.78 -22.86
N ILE A 177 62.72 11.67 -23.20
CA ILE A 177 62.23 11.41 -24.56
C ILE A 177 62.36 12.65 -25.44
N TYR A 178 62.07 13.84 -24.92
CA TYR A 178 62.17 15.11 -25.68
C TYR A 178 63.52 15.83 -25.55
N GLY A 179 64.38 15.44 -24.60
CA GLY A 179 65.70 16.06 -24.37
C GLY A 179 66.82 15.49 -25.23
N ASP A 180 66.63 14.30 -25.81
CA ASP A 180 67.55 13.69 -26.78
C ASP A 180 67.29 14.15 -28.23
N GLU A 181 66.33 15.05 -28.45
CA GLU A 181 66.24 15.82 -29.70
C GLU A 181 67.32 16.92 -29.71
N ILE A 182 68.52 16.45 -30.04
CA ILE A 182 69.77 17.11 -30.40
C ILE A 182 69.66 18.64 -30.67
N PRO A 183 70.43 19.49 -29.97
CA PRO A 183 70.77 20.83 -30.46
C PRO A 183 71.75 20.67 -31.63
N GLY A 184 71.20 20.58 -32.84
CA GLY A 184 71.95 20.43 -34.08
C GLY A 184 71.98 21.72 -34.90
N ARG A 185 73.10 22.43 -34.79
CA ARG A 185 73.64 23.50 -35.68
C ARG A 185 72.95 24.86 -35.73
#